data_AF-A0A1B8P6X2-F1
#
_entry.id   AF-A0A1B8P6X2-F1
#
_cell.length_a   1.000
_cell.length_b   1.000
_cell.length_c   1.000
_cell.angle_alpha   90.00
_cell.angle_beta   90.00
_cell.angle_gamma   90.00
#
_symmetry.space_group_name_H-M   'P 1'
#
loop_
_entity.id
_entity.type
_entity.pdbx_description
1 polymer ?
#
loop_
_entity_poly.entity_id
_entity_poly.type
_entity_poly.pdbx_seq_one_letter_code
_entity_poly.pdbx_strand_id
1 'polypeptide(L)'
;MDAQTLVDERGELWLALAPLWLEREPKETDYARMVEVIQRHDLSVQELEWVFRLELAPVLSRQQMSVASEWRHFDDHKLMRLLVAHNLRLKGWRRKTWALFSA
;
A
#
# COMPACT_ATOMS: atom_id res chain seq x y z
N MET A 1 -10.32 -11.38 -9.48
CA MET A 1 -10.07 -11.25 -8.04
C MET A 1 -11.19 -10.42 -7.47
N ASP A 2 -11.91 -10.96 -6.50
CA ASP A 2 -12.93 -10.21 -5.76
C ASP A 2 -12.30 -9.38 -4.63
N ALA A 3 -13.13 -8.61 -3.92
CA ALA A 3 -12.66 -7.73 -2.86
C ALA A 3 -12.08 -8.50 -1.66
N GLN A 4 -12.66 -9.66 -1.31
CA GLN A 4 -12.26 -10.42 -0.13
C GLN A 4 -10.88 -11.04 -0.34
N THR A 5 -10.69 -11.72 -1.47
CA THR A 5 -9.40 -12.32 -1.85
C THR A 5 -8.30 -11.27 -1.88
N LEU A 6 -8.59 -10.08 -2.41
CA LEU A 6 -7.61 -8.99 -2.45
C LEU A 6 -7.24 -8.50 -1.05
N VAL A 7 -8.21 -8.36 -0.15
CA VAL A 7 -7.94 -7.98 1.25
C VAL A 7 -7.10 -9.05 1.94
N ASP A 8 -7.40 -10.33 1.72
CA ASP A 8 -6.68 -11.44 2.34
C ASP A 8 -5.23 -11.51 1.84
N GLU A 9 -4.98 -11.24 0.56
CA GLU A 9 -3.63 -11.28 -0.03
C GLU A 9 -2.80 -10.02 0.21
N ARG A 10 -3.42 -8.84 0.27
CA ARG A 10 -2.71 -7.54 0.27
C ARG A 10 -2.95 -6.68 1.49
N GLY A 11 -4.03 -6.92 2.24
CA GLY A 11 -4.45 -6.04 3.32
C GLY A 11 -3.39 -5.87 4.40
N GLU A 12 -2.79 -6.96 4.86
CA GLU A 12 -1.72 -6.91 5.86
C GLU A 12 -0.50 -6.11 5.37
N LEU A 13 -0.03 -6.39 4.15
CA LEU A 13 1.09 -5.68 3.55
C LEU A 13 0.83 -4.18 3.42
N TRP A 14 -0.36 -3.80 2.96
CA TRP A 14 -0.72 -2.39 2.83
C TRP A 14 -0.72 -1.67 4.17
N LEU A 15 -1.31 -2.27 5.20
CA LEU A 15 -1.32 -1.67 6.55
C LEU A 15 0.07 -1.61 7.17
N ALA A 16 0.94 -2.58 6.88
CA ALA A 16 2.32 -2.56 7.35
C ALA A 16 3.13 -1.42 6.71
N LEU A 17 2.93 -1.14 5.42
CA LEU A 17 3.68 -0.12 4.68
C LEU A 17 3.07 1.29 4.79
N ALA A 18 1.78 1.39 5.02
CA ALA A 18 1.03 2.64 5.18
C ALA A 18 1.69 3.68 6.11
N PRO A 19 2.30 3.31 7.26
CA PRO A 19 3.01 4.24 8.12
C PRO A 19 4.11 5.06 7.45
N LEU A 20 4.68 4.59 6.32
CA LEU A 20 5.70 5.32 5.56
C LEU A 20 5.19 6.64 4.95
N TRP A 21 3.87 6.85 4.91
CA TRP A 21 3.24 8.10 4.45
C TRP A 21 2.78 9.02 5.59
N LEU A 22 2.93 8.59 6.85
CA LEU A 22 2.62 9.44 7.99
C LEU A 22 3.66 10.56 8.09
N GLU A 23 3.24 11.73 8.58
CA GLU A 23 4.16 12.85 8.86
C GLU A 23 5.20 12.50 9.94
N ARG A 24 4.92 11.47 10.77
CA ARG A 24 5.86 10.96 11.76
C ARG A 24 6.76 9.90 11.13
N GLU A 25 8.05 9.99 11.41
CA GLU A 25 9.00 8.95 11.05
C GLU A 25 8.66 7.64 11.79
N PRO A 26 8.62 6.48 11.10
CA PRO A 26 8.44 5.19 11.75
C PRO A 26 9.58 4.90 12.73
N LYS A 27 9.27 4.19 13.82
CA LYS A 27 10.27 3.72 14.77
C LYS A 27 10.95 2.46 14.25
N GLU A 28 12.09 2.08 14.82
CA GLU A 28 12.76 0.81 14.51
C GLU A 28 11.84 -0.40 14.64
N THR A 29 10.94 -0.40 15.63
CA THR A 29 9.94 -1.46 15.80
C THR A 29 8.93 -1.53 14.64
N ASP A 30 8.59 -0.38 14.05
CA ASP A 30 7.70 -0.31 12.90
C ASP A 30 8.41 -0.89 11.66
N TYR A 31 9.69 -0.52 11.46
CA TYR A 31 10.52 -1.10 10.40
C TYR A 31 10.71 -2.61 10.55
N ALA A 32 10.96 -3.11 11.76
CA ALA A 32 11.07 -4.54 12.02
C ALA A 32 9.78 -5.29 11.62
N ARG A 33 8.62 -4.73 11.99
CA ARG A 33 7.32 -5.27 11.58
C ARG A 33 7.11 -5.23 10.06
N MET A 34 7.48 -4.13 9.40
CA MET A 34 7.42 -4.03 7.94
C MET A 34 8.24 -5.14 7.27
N VAL A 35 9.47 -5.34 7.72
CA VAL A 35 10.37 -6.38 7.18
C VAL A 35 9.78 -7.78 7.37
N GLU A 36 9.26 -8.09 8.56
CA GLU A 36 8.62 -9.37 8.84
C GLU A 36 7.43 -9.64 7.91
N VAL A 37 6.57 -8.63 7.69
CA VAL A 37 5.43 -8.75 6.78
C VAL A 37 5.90 -8.94 5.34
N ILE A 38 6.84 -8.12 4.86
CA ILE A 38 7.39 -8.22 3.51
C ILE A 38 7.97 -9.62 3.26
N GLN A 39 8.73 -10.17 4.21
CA GLN A 39 9.32 -11.50 4.10
C GLN A 39 8.27 -12.61 4.02
N ARG A 40 7.15 -12.51 4.75
CA ARG A 40 6.04 -13.48 4.67
C ARG A 40 5.32 -13.46 3.32
N HIS A 41 5.30 -12.32 2.63
CA HIS A 41 4.70 -12.20 1.31
C HIS A 41 5.61 -12.66 0.16
N ASP A 42 6.87 -13.03 0.45
CA ASP A 42 7.87 -13.55 -0.50
C ASP A 42 7.99 -12.70 -1.78
N LEU A 43 7.96 -11.37 -1.61
CA LEU A 43 8.05 -10.43 -2.71
C LEU A 43 9.51 -10.10 -3.02
N SER A 44 9.85 -10.07 -4.31
CA SER A 44 11.07 -9.40 -4.74
C SER A 44 11.02 -7.91 -4.43
N VAL A 45 12.19 -7.27 -4.35
CA VAL A 45 12.28 -5.81 -4.15
C VAL A 45 11.51 -5.06 -5.23
N GLN A 46 11.53 -5.55 -6.47
CA GLN A 46 10.81 -4.95 -7.59
C GLN A 46 9.29 -5.06 -7.43
N GLU A 47 8.79 -6.21 -6.99
CA GLU A 47 7.35 -6.38 -6.73
C GLU A 47 6.88 -5.54 -5.55
N LEU A 48 7.70 -5.45 -4.50
CA LEU A 48 7.44 -4.56 -3.37
C LEU A 48 7.37 -3.09 -3.81
N GLU A 49 8.30 -2.66 -4.67
CA GLU A 49 8.30 -1.33 -5.26
C GLU A 49 7.03 -1.08 -6.09
N TRP A 50 6.53 -2.10 -6.81
CA TRP A 50 5.26 -1.99 -7.53
C TRP A 50 4.07 -1.85 -6.60
N VAL A 51 4.00 -2.65 -5.53
CA VAL A 51 2.96 -2.50 -4.50
C VAL A 51 2.99 -1.07 -3.95
N PHE A 52 4.17 -0.60 -3.58
CA PHE A 52 4.37 0.74 -3.05
C PHE A 52 3.90 1.83 -4.01
N ARG A 53 4.32 1.80 -5.28
CA ARG A 53 4.05 2.87 -6.25
C ARG A 53 2.68 2.81 -6.91
N LEU A 54 2.16 1.61 -7.18
CA LEU A 54 0.93 1.44 -7.96
C LEU A 54 -0.29 1.27 -7.07
N GLU A 55 -0.15 0.55 -5.96
CA GLU A 55 -1.27 0.19 -5.10
C GLU A 55 -1.45 1.23 -3.98
N LEU A 56 -0.36 1.62 -3.31
CA LEU A 56 -0.39 2.50 -2.14
C LEU A 56 -0.28 3.99 -2.49
N ALA A 57 0.78 4.41 -3.17
CA ALA A 57 1.09 5.83 -3.40
C ALA A 57 -0.08 6.64 -4.00
N PRO A 58 -0.84 6.17 -5.01
CA PRO A 58 -1.94 6.95 -5.59
C PRO A 58 -3.07 7.22 -4.60
N VAL A 59 -3.27 6.34 -3.62
CA VAL A 59 -4.30 6.50 -2.59
C VAL A 59 -3.76 7.39 -1.46
N LEU A 60 -2.60 7.04 -0.92
CA LEU A 60 -2.03 7.71 0.25
C LEU A 60 -1.60 9.15 -0.04
N SER A 61 -0.99 9.44 -1.19
CA SER A 61 -0.61 10.82 -1.54
C SER A 61 -1.83 11.76 -1.66
N ARG A 62 -2.99 11.24 -2.09
CA ARG A 62 -4.24 12.02 -2.13
C ARG A 62 -4.80 12.25 -0.73
N GLN A 63 -4.73 11.25 0.14
CA GLN A 63 -5.17 11.38 1.52
C GLN A 63 -4.30 12.37 2.31
N GLN A 64 -2.98 12.35 2.09
CA GLN A 64 -2.03 13.27 2.72
C GLN A 64 -2.31 14.74 2.32
N MET A 65 -2.56 15.02 1.04
CA MET A 65 -2.88 16.38 0.58
C MET A 65 -4.28 16.88 1.01
N SER A 66 -5.22 15.97 1.26
CA SER A 66 -6.61 16.32 1.54
C SER A 66 -6.85 16.74 2.99
N VAL A 67 -6.00 16.33 3.94
CA VAL A 67 -6.31 16.45 5.38
C VAL A 67 -5.05 16.63 6.22
N ALA A 68 -4.53 17.86 6.28
CA ALA A 68 -3.38 18.22 7.12
C ALA A 68 -3.69 18.23 8.65
N SER A 69 -4.95 17.99 9.08
CA SER A 69 -5.32 18.05 10.52
C SER A 69 -5.87 16.75 11.13
N GLU A 70 -6.55 15.89 10.36
CA GLU A 70 -7.19 14.64 10.85
C GLU A 70 -6.34 13.37 10.65
N TRP A 71 -5.20 13.41 9.95
CA TRP A 71 -4.29 12.25 9.80
C TRP A 71 -3.67 11.74 11.11
N ARG A 72 -3.93 12.42 12.23
CA ARG A 72 -3.52 11.98 13.57
C ARG A 72 -4.17 10.68 14.03
N HIS A 73 -5.30 10.28 13.43
CA HIS A 73 -5.96 9.00 13.70
C HIS A 73 -6.14 8.26 12.39
N PHE A 74 -5.16 7.42 12.07
CA PHE A 74 -5.17 6.55 10.89
C PHE A 74 -6.37 5.60 10.98
N ASP A 75 -7.45 5.88 10.24
CA ASP A 75 -8.61 4.99 10.16
C ASP A 75 -8.30 3.87 9.16
N ASP A 76 -7.79 2.76 9.69
CA ASP A 76 -7.44 1.55 8.92
C ASP A 76 -8.60 1.06 8.04
N HIS A 77 -9.85 1.16 8.52
CA HIS A 77 -11.02 0.71 7.78
C HIS A 77 -11.36 1.63 6.61
N LYS A 78 -11.20 2.95 6.78
CA LYS A 78 -11.35 3.91 5.68
C LYS A 78 -10.25 3.72 4.64
N LEU A 79 -9.00 3.58 5.07
CA LEU A 79 -7.88 3.34 4.15
C LEU A 79 -8.09 2.04 3.37
N MET A 80 -8.42 0.95 4.04
CA MET A 80 -8.61 -0.35 3.41
C MET A 80 -9.69 -0.27 2.32
N ARG A 81 -10.82 0.39 2.58
CA ARG A 81 -11.87 0.60 1.58
C ARG A 81 -11.36 1.36 0.35
N LEU A 82 -10.56 2.41 0.55
CA LEU A 82 -9.99 3.20 -0.55
C LEU A 82 -8.98 2.39 -1.37
N LEU A 83 -8.11 1.64 -0.71
CA LEU A 83 -7.12 0.78 -1.36
C LEU A 83 -7.79 -0.33 -2.15
N VAL A 84 -8.78 -1.02 -1.57
CA VAL A 84 -9.56 -2.05 -2.27
C VAL A 84 -10.25 -1.45 -3.51
N ALA A 85 -10.94 -0.31 -3.36
CA ALA A 85 -11.62 0.33 -4.48
C ALA A 85 -10.67 0.75 -5.60
N HIS A 86 -9.47 1.25 -5.26
CA HIS A 86 -8.42 1.60 -6.23
C HIS A 86 -7.85 0.37 -6.93
N ASN A 87 -7.49 -0.66 -6.17
CA ASN A 87 -6.83 -1.87 -6.66
C ASN A 87 -7.76 -2.79 -7.47
N LEU A 88 -9.06 -2.82 -7.16
CA LEU A 88 -10.06 -3.46 -8.03
C LEU A 88 -10.20 -2.76 -9.40
N ARG A 89 -9.88 -1.47 -9.48
CA ARG A 89 -9.93 -0.67 -10.73
C ARG A 89 -8.60 -0.67 -11.48
N LEU A 90 -7.52 -1.18 -10.90
CA LEU A 90 -6.22 -1.36 -11.56
C LEU A 90 -6.33 -2.45 -12.64
N LYS A 91 -6.78 -2.07 -13.84
CA LYS A 91 -6.86 -2.96 -15.00
C LYS A 91 -5.47 -3.48 -15.40
N GLY A 92 -5.40 -4.72 -15.88
CA GLY A 92 -4.15 -5.43 -16.20
C GLY A 92 -3.20 -4.70 -17.18
N TRP A 93 -3.68 -3.78 -18.03
CA TRP A 93 -2.80 -2.91 -18.81
C TRP A 93 -1.89 -2.07 -17.91
N ARG A 94 -2.39 -1.38 -16.87
CA ARG A 94 -1.51 -0.54 -16.01
C ARG A 94 -0.39 -1.35 -15.34
N ARG A 95 -0.67 -2.62 -14.97
CA ARG A 95 0.36 -3.58 -14.53
C ARG A 95 1.34 -3.93 -15.67
N LYS A 96 0.83 -4.25 -16.86
CA LYS A 96 1.67 -4.56 -18.04
C LYS A 96 2.55 -3.40 -18.50
N THR A 97 2.06 -2.15 -18.49
CA THR A 97 2.88 -0.99 -18.87
C THR A 97 4.04 -0.78 -17.92
N TRP A 98 3.84 -0.93 -16.60
CA TRP A 98 4.95 -0.76 -15.66
C TRP A 98 5.97 -1.90 -15.71
N ALA A 99 5.53 -3.13 -16.00
CA ALA A 99 6.46 -4.22 -16.32
C ALA A 99 7.38 -3.90 -17.51
N LEU A 100 6.95 -3.05 -18.44
CA LEU A 100 7.77 -2.61 -19.59
C LEU A 100 8.73 -1.46 -19.29
N PHE A 101 8.47 -0.64 -18.26
CA PHE A 101 9.33 0.49 -17.87
C PHE A 101 10.27 0.17 -16.69
N SER A 102 10.26 -1.08 -16.21
CA SER A 102 11.07 -1.55 -15.08
C SER A 102 12.11 -2.62 -15.48
N ALA A 103 12.31 -2.83 -16.79
CA ALA A 103 13.24 -3.82 -17.36
C ALA A 103 14.57 -3.19 -17.75
#